data_AF-E2FK82-F1
#
_entry.id   AF-E2FK82-F1
#
_cell.length_a   1.000
_cell.length_b   1.000
_cell.length_c   1.000
_cell.angle_alpha   90.00
_cell.angle_beta   90.00
_cell.angle_gamma   90.00
#
_symmetry.space_group_name_H-M   'P 1'
#
loop_
_entity.id
_entity.type
_entity.pdbx_description
1 polymer ?
#
loop_
_entity_poly.entity_id
_entity_poly.type
_entity_poly.pdbx_seq_one_letter_code
_entity_poly.pdbx_strand_id
1 'polypeptide(L)'
;SHSMRYFTTALSRPGRGQPRFISVGYVDDTQFVQFDSDAESPRMEPRARWIEQEGPEYWEEETRRAKGHAQTDLGGLGNLRGYYNQSEGGSHTYQRMSGCDVGPDGRLLRGYHQRAYDGKDYISLNEDLRSWTAADMAAQNTQRKWEAARVAEQWRAYLEGECVEWLRRYLENGKETLQRADPPKTHVTHHPVSDHEATLRCWALGFYPAEITLTWQRDGEDQTQDTELVETRPGGDGTFQKWGAVVVPSGEEQRYTCHVQHEGLPEPLTLRW
;
A
#
# COMPACT_ATOMS: atom_id res chain seq x y z
N SER A 1 -3.34 3.34 -15.11
CA SER A 1 -4.44 3.44 -14.11
C SER A 1 -3.85 4.02 -12.85
N HIS A 2 -4.67 4.58 -11.96
CA HIS A 2 -4.17 5.19 -10.74
C HIS A 2 -5.06 4.83 -9.55
N SER A 3 -4.52 4.96 -8.35
CA SER A 3 -5.22 4.69 -7.10
C SER A 3 -4.98 5.80 -6.08
N MET A 4 -5.97 6.05 -5.23
CA MET A 4 -5.80 6.86 -4.01
C MET A 4 -6.20 6.02 -2.82
N ARG A 5 -5.31 5.89 -1.83
CA ARG A 5 -5.51 5.06 -0.65
C ARG A 5 -5.18 5.82 0.62
N TYR A 6 -6.03 5.68 1.63
CA TYR A 6 -5.76 6.09 3.00
C TYR A 6 -5.61 4.86 3.88
N PHE A 7 -4.56 4.84 4.67
CA PHE A 7 -4.28 3.81 5.66
C PHE A 7 -4.33 4.43 7.06
N THR A 8 -5.14 3.89 7.95
CA THR A 8 -5.15 4.29 9.36
C THR A 8 -4.77 3.14 10.27
N THR A 9 -4.06 3.48 11.33
CA THR A 9 -3.67 2.55 12.40
C THR A 9 -3.98 3.20 13.74
N ALA A 10 -4.92 2.61 14.47
CA ALA A 10 -5.25 2.93 15.85
C ALA A 10 -4.65 1.86 16.77
N LEU A 11 -3.90 2.29 17.79
CA LEU A 11 -3.18 1.41 18.70
C LEU A 11 -3.53 1.74 20.16
N SER A 12 -4.13 0.80 20.88
CA SER A 12 -4.29 0.93 22.33
C SER A 12 -2.95 0.71 23.04
N ARG A 13 -2.70 1.43 24.14
CA ARG A 13 -1.44 1.35 24.90
C ARG A 13 -1.68 1.36 26.41
N PRO A 14 -2.32 0.32 26.97
CA PRO A 14 -2.64 0.30 28.41
C PRO A 14 -1.39 0.56 29.27
N GLY A 15 -1.50 1.53 30.19
CA GLY A 15 -0.40 1.91 31.09
C GLY A 15 0.76 2.69 30.45
N ARG A 16 0.70 3.05 29.16
CA ARG A 16 1.76 3.79 28.44
C ARG A 16 1.25 5.06 27.73
N GLY A 17 0.15 5.64 28.22
CA GLY A 17 -0.43 6.87 27.70
C GLY A 17 -1.74 6.66 26.94
N GLN A 18 -2.16 7.68 26.20
CA GLN A 18 -3.35 7.59 25.36
C GLN A 18 -3.09 6.66 24.16
N PRO A 19 -4.13 5.99 23.64
CA PRO A 19 -4.03 5.29 22.36
C PRO A 19 -3.54 6.22 21.24
N ARG A 20 -2.68 5.71 20.36
CA ARG A 20 -2.17 6.47 19.21
C ARG A 20 -2.99 6.20 17.97
N PHE A 21 -3.20 7.22 17.16
CA PHE A 21 -3.79 7.14 15.84
C PHE A 21 -2.85 7.74 14.80
N ILE A 22 -2.58 6.99 13.74
CA ILE A 22 -1.79 7.42 12.59
C ILE A 22 -2.66 7.27 11.35
N SER A 23 -2.63 8.26 10.45
CA SER A 23 -3.23 8.18 9.12
C SER A 23 -2.21 8.61 8.07
N VAL A 24 -2.11 7.86 6.98
CA VAL A 24 -1.27 8.22 5.83
C VAL A 24 -2.08 8.09 4.54
N GLY A 25 -1.87 9.02 3.61
CA GLY A 25 -2.51 9.02 2.30
C GLY A 25 -1.48 8.81 1.19
N TYR A 26 -1.84 7.98 0.21
CA TYR A 26 -1.04 7.66 -0.97
C TYR A 26 -1.84 7.92 -2.24
N VAL A 27 -1.17 8.44 -3.26
CA VAL A 27 -1.57 8.32 -4.66
C VAL A 27 -0.55 7.38 -5.31
N ASP A 28 -1.03 6.25 -5.81
CA ASP A 28 -0.18 5.12 -6.22
C ASP A 28 0.86 4.80 -5.13
N ASP A 29 2.14 4.77 -5.48
CA ASP A 29 3.23 4.49 -4.55
C ASP A 29 3.83 5.76 -3.90
N THR A 30 3.15 6.91 -4.01
CA THR A 30 3.62 8.20 -3.49
C THR A 30 2.78 8.66 -2.29
N GLN A 31 3.41 8.69 -1.11
CA GLN A 31 2.79 9.28 0.08
C GLN A 31 2.64 10.79 -0.10
N PHE A 32 1.43 11.32 0.15
CA PHE A 32 1.17 12.76 0.01
C PHE A 32 0.74 13.44 1.29
N VAL A 33 0.19 12.71 2.26
CA VAL A 33 -0.20 13.28 3.57
C VAL A 33 0.07 12.34 4.74
N GLN A 34 0.18 12.92 5.93
CA GLN A 34 0.26 12.20 7.19
C GLN A 34 -0.43 12.96 8.34
N PHE A 35 -1.07 12.21 9.23
CA PHE A 35 -1.52 12.69 10.53
C PHE A 35 -1.01 11.74 11.62
N ASP A 36 -0.57 12.29 12.75
CA ASP A 36 -0.15 11.55 13.94
C ASP A 36 -0.70 12.21 15.20
N SER A 37 -1.46 11.45 15.99
CA SER A 37 -2.04 11.94 17.24
C SER A 37 -1.01 12.24 18.32
N ASP A 38 0.18 11.62 18.25
CA ASP A 38 1.26 11.82 19.23
C ASP A 38 2.12 13.07 18.92
N ALA A 39 1.87 13.77 17.80
CA ALA A 39 2.54 15.02 17.50
C ALA A 39 2.17 16.11 18.52
N GLU A 40 3.07 17.08 18.76
CA GLU A 40 2.81 18.19 19.71
C GLU A 40 1.59 19.03 19.31
N SER A 41 1.39 19.23 17.99
CA SER A 41 0.21 19.87 17.42
C SER A 41 -0.37 19.00 16.29
N PRO A 42 -1.24 18.02 16.61
CA PRO A 42 -1.75 17.07 15.61
C PRO A 42 -2.57 17.78 14.52
N ARG A 43 -2.04 17.73 13.31
CA ARG A 43 -2.60 18.25 12.06
C ARG A 43 -2.26 17.32 10.90
N MET A 44 -3.03 17.42 9.82
CA MET A 44 -2.66 16.79 8.56
C MET A 44 -1.46 17.56 7.98
N GLU A 45 -0.40 16.85 7.65
CA GLU A 45 0.85 17.41 7.14
C GLU A 45 1.12 16.95 5.71
N PRO A 46 1.65 17.83 4.84
CA PRO A 46 2.07 17.46 3.50
C PRO A 46 3.30 16.53 3.54
N ARG A 47 3.34 15.58 2.61
CA ARG A 47 4.47 14.66 2.35
C ARG A 47 4.93 14.63 0.89
N ALA A 48 4.24 15.35 0.01
CA ALA A 48 4.65 15.56 -1.38
C ALA A 48 4.54 17.04 -1.76
N ARG A 49 5.36 17.54 -2.69
CA ARG A 49 5.35 18.98 -3.03
C ARG A 49 4.04 19.44 -3.68
N TRP A 50 3.43 18.60 -4.50
CA TRP A 50 2.23 18.97 -5.29
C TRP A 50 0.96 19.16 -4.44
N ILE A 51 0.95 18.70 -3.18
CA ILE A 51 -0.18 18.95 -2.26
C ILE A 51 -0.01 20.26 -1.47
N GLU A 52 1.22 20.81 -1.38
CA GLU A 52 1.50 22.03 -0.60
C GLU A 52 0.76 23.27 -1.12
N GLN A 53 0.33 23.25 -2.39
CA GLN A 53 -0.47 24.30 -2.99
C GLN A 53 -1.93 24.33 -2.53
N GLU A 54 -2.41 23.29 -1.85
CA GLU A 54 -3.77 23.29 -1.31
C GLU A 54 -3.93 24.35 -0.20
N GLY A 55 -5.07 25.04 -0.21
CA GLY A 55 -5.35 26.15 0.68
C GLY A 55 -5.54 25.75 2.14
N PRO A 56 -5.56 26.71 3.08
CA PRO A 56 -5.74 26.44 4.50
C PRO A 56 -7.05 25.68 4.80
N GLU A 57 -8.11 25.91 4.03
CA GLU A 57 -9.40 25.24 4.22
C GLU A 57 -9.29 23.71 4.02
N TYR A 58 -8.48 23.26 3.06
CA TYR A 58 -8.21 21.84 2.84
C TYR A 58 -7.52 21.23 4.05
N TRP A 59 -6.47 21.88 4.55
CA TRP A 59 -5.69 21.39 5.69
C TRP A 59 -6.51 21.35 6.99
N GLU A 60 -7.38 22.34 7.21
CA GLU A 60 -8.31 22.37 8.33
C GLU A 60 -9.36 21.25 8.25
N GLU A 61 -9.94 21.04 7.07
CA GLU A 61 -10.92 19.98 6.81
C GLU A 61 -10.31 18.59 7.03
N GLU A 62 -9.16 18.31 6.40
CA GLU A 62 -8.48 17.01 6.52
C GLU A 62 -7.99 16.75 7.95
N THR A 63 -7.55 17.79 8.66
CA THR A 63 -7.21 17.69 10.08
C THR A 63 -8.44 17.34 10.92
N ARG A 64 -9.60 17.95 10.65
CA ARG A 64 -10.84 17.67 11.36
C ARG A 64 -11.33 16.25 11.10
N ARG A 65 -11.28 15.80 9.85
CA ARG A 65 -11.61 14.43 9.43
C ARG A 65 -10.71 13.41 10.11
N ALA A 66 -9.39 13.64 10.11
CA ALA A 66 -8.44 12.77 10.80
C ALA A 66 -8.72 12.66 12.31
N LYS A 67 -9.02 13.78 12.99
CA LYS A 67 -9.41 13.79 14.41
C LYS A 67 -10.73 13.04 14.66
N GLY A 68 -11.72 13.20 13.78
CA GLY A 68 -12.99 12.45 13.86
C GLY A 68 -12.80 10.95 13.66
N HIS A 69 -11.95 10.54 12.72
CA HIS A 69 -11.57 9.14 12.53
C HIS A 69 -10.81 8.58 13.72
N ALA A 70 -9.87 9.35 14.30
CA ALA A 70 -9.18 8.94 15.52
C ALA A 70 -10.18 8.63 16.64
N GLN A 71 -11.14 9.52 16.92
CA GLN A 71 -12.17 9.27 17.94
C GLN A 71 -12.98 8.01 17.64
N THR A 72 -13.38 7.81 16.38
CA THR A 72 -14.16 6.64 15.95
C THR A 72 -13.38 5.34 16.11
N ASP A 73 -12.13 5.30 15.65
CA ASP A 73 -11.31 4.09 15.66
C ASP A 73 -10.85 3.74 17.09
N LEU A 74 -10.57 4.75 17.92
CA LEU A 74 -10.27 4.55 19.34
C LEU A 74 -11.49 4.06 20.14
N GLY A 75 -12.68 4.59 19.86
CA GLY A 75 -13.93 4.02 20.39
C GLY A 75 -14.18 2.59 19.89
N GLY A 76 -13.82 2.32 18.63
CA GLY A 76 -13.85 1.00 18.01
C GLY A 76 -13.01 -0.03 18.76
N LEU A 77 -11.78 0.31 19.15
CA LEU A 77 -10.91 -0.57 19.97
C LEU A 77 -11.59 -1.00 21.27
N GLY A 78 -12.31 -0.10 21.95
CA GLY A 78 -13.06 -0.43 23.17
C GLY A 78 -14.18 -1.44 22.93
N ASN A 79 -14.93 -1.28 21.83
CA ASN A 79 -16.00 -2.21 21.44
C ASN A 79 -15.45 -3.58 21.05
N LEU A 80 -14.39 -3.61 20.25
CA LEU A 80 -13.76 -4.85 19.76
C LEU A 80 -13.22 -5.69 20.91
N ARG A 81 -12.56 -5.05 21.88
CA ARG A 81 -12.11 -5.73 23.11
C ARG A 81 -13.25 -6.45 23.81
N GLY A 82 -14.43 -5.80 23.90
CA GLY A 82 -15.64 -6.41 24.46
C GLY A 82 -16.16 -7.58 23.62
N TYR A 83 -16.20 -7.45 22.29
CA TYR A 83 -16.66 -8.53 21.41
C TYR A 83 -15.81 -9.79 21.47
N TYR A 84 -14.50 -9.62 21.68
CA TYR A 84 -13.56 -10.73 21.78
C TYR A 84 -13.28 -11.16 23.24
N ASN A 85 -13.98 -10.60 24.23
CA ASN A 85 -13.78 -10.88 25.66
C ASN A 85 -12.30 -10.75 26.11
N GLN A 86 -11.60 -9.74 25.59
CA GLN A 86 -10.19 -9.52 25.84
C GLN A 86 -9.95 -8.69 27.12
N SER A 87 -8.78 -8.87 27.75
CA SER A 87 -8.43 -8.19 28.99
C SER A 87 -8.05 -6.72 28.77
N GLU A 88 -8.17 -5.89 29.82
CA GLU A 88 -7.87 -4.46 29.70
C GLU A 88 -6.38 -4.13 29.56
N GLY A 89 -5.50 -5.04 30.01
CA GLY A 89 -4.05 -4.87 29.93
C GLY A 89 -3.46 -5.17 28.56
N GLY A 90 -4.26 -5.68 27.61
CA GLY A 90 -3.84 -6.01 26.26
C GLY A 90 -3.70 -4.77 25.36
N SER A 91 -2.57 -4.68 24.65
CA SER A 91 -2.38 -3.75 23.53
C SER A 91 -3.02 -4.36 22.29
N HIS A 92 -3.84 -3.57 21.59
CA HIS A 92 -4.61 -4.00 20.42
C HIS A 92 -4.47 -3.00 19.28
N THR A 93 -4.56 -3.50 18.05
CA THR A 93 -4.44 -2.70 16.83
C THR A 93 -5.71 -2.76 16.01
N TYR A 94 -6.20 -1.62 15.55
CA TYR A 94 -7.31 -1.53 14.62
C TYR A 94 -6.89 -0.73 13.40
N GLN A 95 -6.96 -1.36 12.24
CA GLN A 95 -6.46 -0.82 10.99
C GLN A 95 -7.61 -0.64 10.01
N ARG A 96 -7.51 0.37 9.15
CA ARG A 96 -8.42 0.60 8.03
C ARG A 96 -7.62 0.92 6.77
N MET A 97 -8.04 0.33 5.67
CA MET A 97 -7.67 0.77 4.33
C MET A 97 -8.93 1.20 3.59
N SER A 98 -8.92 2.39 3.00
CA SER A 98 -10.01 2.87 2.15
C SER A 98 -9.48 3.66 0.97
N GLY A 99 -10.19 3.64 -0.15
CA GLY A 99 -9.76 4.36 -1.34
C GLY A 99 -10.40 3.88 -2.63
N CYS A 100 -9.98 4.46 -3.75
CA CYS A 100 -10.56 4.23 -5.06
C CYS A 100 -9.46 4.01 -6.11
N ASP A 101 -9.75 3.16 -7.09
CA ASP A 101 -8.94 2.94 -8.27
C ASP A 101 -9.68 3.48 -9.49
N VAL A 102 -8.95 4.15 -10.38
CA VAL A 102 -9.49 4.75 -11.60
C VAL A 102 -8.77 4.28 -12.85
N GLY A 103 -9.54 4.14 -13.93
CA GLY A 103 -9.02 3.83 -15.25
C GLY A 103 -8.31 5.03 -15.88
N PRO A 104 -7.70 4.85 -17.06
CA PRO A 104 -7.11 5.95 -17.83
C PRO A 104 -8.12 7.05 -18.21
N ASP A 105 -9.41 6.70 -18.30
CA ASP A 105 -10.51 7.64 -18.52
C ASP A 105 -10.96 8.38 -17.23
N GLY A 106 -10.26 8.11 -16.12
CA GLY A 106 -10.54 8.64 -14.80
C GLY A 106 -11.77 8.07 -14.12
N ARG A 107 -12.49 7.09 -14.71
CA ARG A 107 -13.70 6.51 -14.11
C ARG A 107 -13.34 5.50 -13.03
N LEU A 108 -14.21 5.40 -12.01
CA LEU A 108 -14.05 4.41 -10.94
C LEU A 108 -14.04 3.00 -11.52
N LEU A 109 -12.98 2.26 -11.22
CA LEU A 109 -12.88 0.82 -11.48
C LEU A 109 -13.28 0.03 -10.24
N ARG A 110 -12.80 0.46 -9.06
CA ARG A 110 -13.03 -0.24 -7.80
C ARG A 110 -12.91 0.71 -6.61
N GLY A 111 -13.78 0.50 -5.62
CA GLY A 111 -13.72 1.18 -4.32
C GLY A 111 -13.39 0.20 -3.20
N TYR A 112 -12.77 0.70 -2.14
CA TYR A 112 -12.32 -0.08 -1.00
C TYR A 112 -12.72 0.58 0.31
N HIS A 113 -13.24 -0.23 1.23
CA HIS A 113 -13.31 0.08 2.65
C HIS A 113 -13.20 -1.22 3.43
N GLN A 114 -12.06 -1.45 4.07
CA GLN A 114 -11.82 -2.68 4.83
C GLN A 114 -11.07 -2.40 6.11
N ARG A 115 -11.32 -3.24 7.11
CA ARG A 115 -10.76 -3.10 8.45
C ARG A 115 -10.19 -4.42 8.95
N ALA A 116 -9.12 -4.31 9.72
CA ALA A 116 -8.45 -5.43 10.36
C ALA A 116 -8.27 -5.15 11.86
N TYR A 117 -8.37 -6.19 12.69
CA TYR A 117 -8.17 -6.14 14.13
C TYR A 117 -7.06 -7.13 14.53
N ASP A 118 -6.05 -6.65 15.25
CA ASP A 118 -4.86 -7.42 15.65
C ASP A 118 -4.20 -8.17 14.46
N GLY A 119 -4.14 -7.50 13.31
CA GLY A 119 -3.52 -8.01 12.08
C GLY A 119 -4.35 -9.02 11.29
N LYS A 120 -5.60 -9.29 11.69
CA LYS A 120 -6.54 -10.18 10.98
C LYS A 120 -7.68 -9.41 10.37
N ASP A 121 -8.14 -9.83 9.20
CA ASP A 121 -9.33 -9.28 8.57
C ASP A 121 -10.52 -9.30 9.53
N TYR A 122 -11.26 -8.19 9.57
CA TYR A 122 -12.42 -8.03 10.45
C TYR A 122 -13.69 -7.84 9.63
N ILE A 123 -13.77 -6.78 8.83
CA ILE A 123 -14.93 -6.52 7.97
C ILE A 123 -14.50 -5.75 6.71
N SER A 124 -15.07 -6.11 5.56
CA SER A 124 -14.80 -5.47 4.28
C SER A 124 -16.08 -5.13 3.51
N LEU A 125 -16.09 -3.97 2.87
CA LEU A 125 -17.12 -3.59 1.90
C LEU A 125 -16.87 -4.38 0.61
N ASN A 126 -17.90 -5.07 0.13
CA ASN A 126 -17.81 -5.86 -1.09
C ASN A 126 -17.70 -4.96 -2.33
N GLU A 127 -17.27 -5.54 -3.45
CA GLU A 127 -17.08 -4.83 -4.72
C GLU A 127 -18.36 -4.16 -5.24
N ASP A 128 -19.54 -4.64 -4.81
CA ASP A 128 -20.83 -4.03 -5.13
C ASP A 128 -21.07 -2.67 -4.43
N LEU A 129 -20.18 -2.28 -3.50
CA LEU A 129 -20.24 -1.10 -2.64
C LEU A 129 -21.55 -0.98 -1.84
N ARG A 130 -22.20 -2.11 -1.55
CA ARG A 130 -23.53 -2.18 -0.92
C ARG A 130 -23.59 -3.20 0.20
N SER A 131 -22.85 -4.29 0.10
CA SER A 131 -22.86 -5.40 1.06
C SER A 131 -21.51 -5.55 1.76
N TRP A 132 -21.52 -6.26 2.89
CA TRP A 132 -20.35 -6.45 3.74
C TRP A 132 -19.98 -7.94 3.83
N THR A 133 -18.69 -8.22 3.89
CA THR A 133 -18.16 -9.51 4.32
C THR A 133 -17.58 -9.37 5.73
N ALA A 134 -18.13 -10.11 6.69
CA ALA A 134 -17.64 -10.19 8.06
C ALA A 134 -16.77 -11.44 8.25
N ALA A 135 -15.59 -11.29 8.85
CA ALA A 135 -14.64 -12.38 9.00
C ALA A 135 -15.04 -13.42 10.06
N ASP A 136 -15.78 -12.99 11.09
CA ASP A 136 -16.21 -13.86 12.20
C ASP A 136 -17.51 -13.37 12.87
N MET A 137 -17.93 -14.06 13.94
CA MET A 137 -19.14 -13.74 14.70
C MET A 137 -19.07 -12.36 15.39
N ALA A 138 -17.88 -11.89 15.77
CA ALA A 138 -17.71 -10.56 16.35
C ALA A 138 -17.86 -9.47 15.29
N ALA A 139 -17.35 -9.70 14.08
CA ALA A 139 -17.55 -8.84 12.92
C ALA A 139 -19.01 -8.75 12.47
N GLN A 140 -19.78 -9.84 12.58
CA GLN A 140 -21.22 -9.82 12.29
C GLN A 140 -22.00 -8.83 13.18
N ASN A 141 -21.56 -8.58 14.41
CA ASN A 141 -22.17 -7.55 15.24
C ASN A 141 -21.99 -6.15 14.66
N THR A 142 -20.81 -5.86 14.10
CA THR A 142 -20.54 -4.60 13.40
C THR A 142 -21.31 -4.53 12.09
N GLN A 143 -21.35 -5.63 11.32
CA GLN A 143 -22.13 -5.72 10.08
C GLN A 143 -23.59 -5.32 10.30
N ARG A 144 -24.28 -5.93 11.28
CA ARG A 144 -25.70 -5.61 11.58
C ARG A 144 -25.89 -4.14 11.94
N LYS A 145 -24.96 -3.55 12.71
CA LYS A 145 -25.00 -2.11 13.06
C LYS A 145 -24.82 -1.23 11.82
N TRP A 146 -23.88 -1.58 10.95
CA TRP A 146 -23.55 -0.82 9.75
C TRP A 146 -24.64 -0.92 8.68
N GLU A 147 -25.29 -2.08 8.55
CA GLU A 147 -26.46 -2.28 7.70
C GLU A 147 -27.64 -1.44 8.21
N ALA A 148 -27.94 -1.49 9.51
CA ALA A 148 -29.01 -0.69 10.12
C ALA A 148 -28.77 0.82 9.95
N ALA A 149 -27.52 1.27 10.02
CA ALA A 149 -27.12 2.66 9.83
C ALA A 149 -26.81 3.03 8.36
N ARG A 150 -26.99 2.11 7.40
CA ARG A 150 -26.72 2.29 5.97
C ARG A 150 -25.33 2.84 5.66
N VAL A 151 -24.32 2.37 6.39
CA VAL A 151 -22.93 2.83 6.27
C VAL A 151 -22.35 2.58 4.87
N ALA A 152 -22.80 1.52 4.18
CA ALA A 152 -22.38 1.24 2.80
C ALA A 152 -22.79 2.36 1.82
N GLU A 153 -23.97 2.95 1.98
CA GLU A 153 -24.43 4.05 1.11
C GLU A 153 -23.54 5.30 1.24
N GLN A 154 -23.08 5.60 2.46
CA GLN A 154 -22.16 6.72 2.73
C GLN A 154 -20.78 6.49 2.11
N TRP A 155 -20.21 5.29 2.29
CA TRP A 155 -18.93 4.95 1.67
C TRP A 155 -19.02 4.91 0.16
N ARG A 156 -20.10 4.38 -0.39
CA ARG A 156 -20.33 4.38 -1.84
C ARG A 156 -20.35 5.81 -2.40
N ALA A 157 -21.07 6.73 -1.76
CA ALA A 157 -21.11 8.13 -2.19
C ALA A 157 -19.73 8.78 -2.17
N TYR A 158 -18.92 8.55 -1.14
CA TYR A 158 -17.53 9.03 -1.07
C TYR A 158 -16.64 8.39 -2.16
N LEU A 159 -16.71 7.07 -2.33
CA LEU A 159 -15.86 6.31 -3.25
C LEU A 159 -16.18 6.57 -4.73
N GLU A 160 -17.45 6.75 -5.07
CA GLU A 160 -17.90 7.09 -6.44
C GLU A 160 -17.77 8.59 -6.76
N GLY A 161 -17.74 9.46 -5.74
CA GLY A 161 -17.66 10.92 -5.89
C GLY A 161 -16.31 11.48 -5.44
N GLU A 162 -16.26 11.97 -4.20
CA GLU A 162 -15.15 12.74 -3.64
C GLU A 162 -13.78 12.07 -3.82
N CYS A 163 -13.68 10.75 -3.61
CA CYS A 163 -12.42 10.03 -3.79
C CYS A 163 -11.88 10.15 -5.22
N VAL A 164 -12.75 9.93 -6.22
CA VAL A 164 -12.38 9.99 -7.64
C VAL A 164 -12.07 11.43 -8.07
N GLU A 165 -12.86 12.40 -7.58
CA GLU A 165 -12.66 13.82 -7.87
C GLU A 165 -11.31 14.32 -7.35
N TRP A 166 -10.96 14.01 -6.10
CA TRP A 166 -9.66 14.37 -5.53
C TRP A 166 -8.51 13.65 -6.19
N LEU A 167 -8.64 12.34 -6.47
CA LEU A 167 -7.58 11.61 -7.18
C LEU A 167 -7.27 12.25 -8.54
N ARG A 168 -8.29 12.63 -9.32
CA ARG A 168 -8.08 13.34 -10.59
C ARG A 168 -7.37 14.69 -10.40
N ARG A 169 -7.77 15.47 -9.39
CA ARG A 169 -7.10 16.73 -9.06
C ARG A 169 -5.64 16.51 -8.69
N TYR A 170 -5.33 15.51 -7.88
CA TYR A 170 -3.97 15.19 -7.46
C TYR A 170 -3.11 14.72 -8.64
N LEU A 171 -3.67 13.90 -9.54
CA LEU A 171 -2.98 13.48 -10.75
C LEU A 171 -2.63 14.64 -11.68
N GLU A 172 -3.49 15.67 -11.76
CA GLU A 172 -3.20 16.88 -12.52
C GLU A 172 -2.14 17.74 -11.83
N ASN A 173 -2.33 17.99 -10.52
CA ASN A 173 -1.42 18.77 -9.69
C ASN A 173 0.00 18.18 -9.62
N GLY A 174 0.09 16.85 -9.53
CA GLY A 174 1.32 16.08 -9.39
C GLY A 174 1.77 15.40 -10.68
N LYS A 175 1.31 15.86 -11.85
CA LYS A 175 1.52 15.19 -13.14
C LYS A 175 2.98 14.84 -13.44
N GLU A 176 3.92 15.71 -13.10
CA GLU A 176 5.36 15.50 -13.31
C GLU A 176 5.95 14.34 -12.48
N THR A 177 5.29 13.98 -11.38
CA THR A 177 5.74 12.93 -10.46
C THR A 177 4.87 11.69 -10.46
N LEU A 178 3.54 11.83 -10.62
CA LEU A 178 2.57 10.74 -10.49
C LEU A 178 2.24 10.06 -11.82
N GLN A 179 2.46 10.75 -12.95
CA GLN A 179 2.22 10.21 -14.29
C GLN A 179 3.53 9.88 -15.02
N ARG A 180 4.64 9.76 -14.28
CA ARG A 180 5.90 9.26 -14.83
C ARG A 180 6.06 7.78 -14.48
N ALA A 181 6.73 7.06 -15.38
CA ALA A 181 7.24 5.73 -15.12
C ALA A 181 8.76 5.78 -15.30
N ASP A 182 9.50 5.61 -14.21
CA ASP A 182 10.96 5.60 -14.25
C ASP A 182 11.41 4.15 -14.51
N PRO A 183 12.05 3.83 -15.65
CA PRO A 183 12.45 2.46 -15.96
C PRO A 183 13.59 1.97 -15.04
N PRO A 184 13.63 0.67 -14.72
CA PRO A 184 14.69 0.11 -13.88
C PRO A 184 16.04 0.17 -14.58
N LYS A 185 17.06 0.60 -13.82
CA LYS A 185 18.46 0.39 -14.17
C LYS A 185 18.83 -1.03 -13.80
N THR A 186 19.09 -1.85 -14.81
CA THR A 186 19.31 -3.29 -14.64
C THR A 186 20.76 -3.69 -14.90
N HIS A 187 21.25 -4.66 -14.13
CA HIS A 187 22.55 -5.29 -14.35
C HIS A 187 22.60 -6.66 -13.65
N VAL A 188 23.52 -7.51 -14.09
CA VAL A 188 23.78 -8.82 -13.48
C VAL A 188 25.15 -8.79 -12.81
N THR A 189 25.23 -9.22 -11.55
CA THR A 189 26.50 -9.44 -10.84
C THR A 189 26.78 -10.92 -10.69
N HIS A 190 28.07 -11.29 -10.71
CA HIS A 190 28.56 -12.65 -10.57
C HIS A 190 29.44 -12.76 -9.33
N HIS A 191 29.13 -13.73 -8.48
CA HIS A 191 29.84 -13.96 -7.22
C HIS A 191 30.23 -15.45 -7.11
N PRO A 192 31.51 -15.82 -7.33
CA PRO A 192 31.96 -17.18 -7.08
C PRO A 192 31.70 -17.60 -5.64
N VAL A 193 31.10 -18.78 -5.44
CA VAL A 193 30.83 -19.36 -4.11
C VAL A 193 31.81 -20.50 -3.84
N SER A 194 32.09 -21.31 -4.85
CA SER A 194 33.08 -22.39 -4.84
C SER A 194 33.70 -22.57 -6.23
N ASP A 195 34.61 -23.54 -6.39
CA ASP A 195 35.16 -23.90 -7.70
C ASP A 195 34.08 -24.43 -8.67
N HIS A 196 32.93 -24.87 -8.14
CA HIS A 196 31.86 -25.51 -8.91
C HIS A 196 30.62 -24.65 -9.09
N GLU A 197 30.48 -23.56 -8.32
CA GLU A 197 29.25 -22.78 -8.28
C GLU A 197 29.52 -21.28 -8.12
N ALA A 198 28.67 -20.48 -8.74
CA ALA A 198 28.60 -19.05 -8.57
C ALA A 198 27.15 -18.58 -8.39
N THR A 199 26.97 -17.44 -7.75
CA THR A 199 25.69 -16.75 -7.68
C THR A 199 25.62 -15.70 -8.77
N LEU A 200 24.61 -15.79 -9.63
CA LEU A 200 24.19 -14.70 -10.51
C LEU A 200 23.07 -13.93 -9.83
N ARG A 201 23.24 -12.61 -9.69
CA ARG A 201 22.22 -11.72 -9.12
C ARG A 201 21.83 -10.66 -10.11
N CYS A 202 20.56 -10.64 -10.48
CA CYS A 202 19.97 -9.63 -11.34
C CYS A 202 19.39 -8.52 -10.47
N TRP A 203 19.80 -7.29 -10.74
CA TRP A 203 19.35 -6.10 -10.05
C TRP A 203 18.41 -5.28 -10.91
N ALA A 204 17.39 -4.71 -10.29
CA ALA A 204 16.59 -3.62 -10.81
C ALA A 204 16.61 -2.48 -9.79
N LEU A 205 17.07 -1.30 -10.19
CA LEU A 205 17.26 -0.14 -9.31
C LEU A 205 16.62 1.12 -9.88
N GLY A 206 16.14 1.99 -9.01
CA GLY A 206 15.73 3.35 -9.40
C GLY A 206 14.46 3.40 -10.25
N PHE A 207 13.55 2.44 -10.08
CA PHE A 207 12.31 2.36 -10.84
C PHE A 207 11.11 2.89 -10.05
N TYR A 208 10.10 3.37 -10.77
CA TYR A 208 8.81 3.78 -10.24
C TYR A 208 7.75 3.53 -11.32
N PRO A 209 6.56 2.98 -11.02
CA PRO A 209 6.03 2.56 -9.71
C PRO A 209 6.70 1.29 -9.14
N ALA A 210 6.24 0.80 -8.00
CA ALA A 210 6.85 -0.35 -7.31
C ALA A 210 6.59 -1.70 -8.01
N GLU A 211 5.55 -1.79 -8.83
CA GLU A 211 5.19 -3.02 -9.53
C GLU A 211 6.25 -3.37 -10.59
N ILE A 212 6.88 -4.54 -10.41
CA ILE A 212 7.94 -5.03 -11.29
C ILE A 212 7.95 -6.55 -11.27
N THR A 213 8.18 -7.17 -12.42
CA THR A 213 8.42 -8.61 -12.52
C THR A 213 9.89 -8.85 -12.85
N LEU A 214 10.55 -9.70 -12.06
CA LEU A 214 11.92 -10.15 -12.26
C LEU A 214 11.97 -11.67 -12.16
N THR A 215 12.37 -12.33 -13.24
CA THR A 215 12.45 -13.80 -13.31
C THR A 215 13.80 -14.26 -13.86
N TRP A 216 14.26 -15.42 -13.40
CA TRP A 216 15.39 -16.13 -13.99
C TRP A 216 14.90 -17.29 -14.83
N GLN A 217 15.50 -17.48 -16.00
CA GLN A 217 15.29 -18.62 -16.87
C GLN A 217 16.61 -19.33 -17.16
N ARG A 218 16.57 -20.66 -17.21
CA ARG A 218 17.66 -21.52 -17.71
C ARG A 218 17.19 -22.18 -18.99
N ASP A 219 17.88 -21.94 -20.10
CA ASP A 219 17.50 -22.44 -21.44
C ASP A 219 16.04 -22.14 -21.84
N GLY A 220 15.48 -21.04 -21.30
CA GLY A 220 14.10 -20.62 -21.52
C GLY A 220 13.09 -21.13 -20.49
N GLU A 221 13.49 -21.94 -19.50
CA GLU A 221 12.60 -22.45 -18.45
C GLU A 221 12.73 -21.66 -17.15
N ASP A 222 11.61 -21.20 -16.60
CA ASP A 222 11.56 -20.40 -15.37
C ASP A 222 12.11 -21.15 -14.15
N GLN A 223 12.97 -20.48 -13.37
CA GLN A 223 13.67 -21.04 -12.20
C GLN A 223 13.03 -20.56 -10.89
N THR A 224 11.70 -20.49 -10.80
CA THR A 224 11.00 -19.84 -9.67
C THR A 224 11.33 -20.47 -8.31
N GLN A 225 11.51 -21.80 -8.23
CA GLN A 225 11.81 -22.49 -6.97
C GLN A 225 13.26 -22.29 -6.52
N ASP A 226 14.17 -22.10 -7.47
CA ASP A 226 15.62 -21.96 -7.22
C ASP A 226 16.07 -20.50 -7.16
N THR A 227 15.15 -19.57 -7.39
CA THR A 227 15.43 -18.13 -7.34
C THR A 227 15.20 -17.58 -5.94
N GLU A 228 16.24 -17.05 -5.33
CA GLU A 228 16.12 -16.16 -4.18
C GLU A 228 15.64 -14.79 -4.68
N LEU A 229 14.38 -14.46 -4.40
CA LEU A 229 13.76 -13.20 -4.80
C LEU A 229 13.42 -12.36 -3.57
N VAL A 230 13.98 -11.16 -3.47
CA VAL A 230 13.63 -10.25 -2.37
C VAL A 230 12.34 -9.49 -2.65
N GLU A 231 11.64 -9.08 -1.59
CA GLU A 231 10.56 -8.10 -1.68
C GLU A 231 11.05 -6.80 -2.33
N THR A 232 10.17 -6.16 -3.08
CA THR A 232 10.44 -4.82 -3.61
C THR A 232 10.55 -3.86 -2.44
N ARG A 233 11.62 -3.07 -2.39
CA ARG A 233 11.91 -2.19 -1.25
C ARG A 233 12.17 -0.75 -1.72
N PRO A 234 11.84 0.26 -0.90
CA PRO A 234 12.06 1.66 -1.26
C PRO A 234 13.56 1.99 -1.37
N GLY A 235 13.90 2.84 -2.33
CA GLY A 235 15.23 3.44 -2.52
C GLY A 235 15.48 4.67 -1.63
N GLY A 236 14.40 5.29 -1.12
CA GLY A 236 14.44 6.47 -0.24
C GLY A 236 14.34 7.81 -0.95
N ASP A 237 14.41 7.83 -2.28
CA ASP A 237 14.29 9.00 -3.17
C ASP A 237 12.96 9.03 -3.95
N GLY A 238 12.00 8.18 -3.56
CA GLY A 238 10.73 7.97 -4.27
C GLY A 238 10.77 6.83 -5.30
N THR A 239 11.92 6.20 -5.50
CA THR A 239 12.06 5.02 -6.37
C THR A 239 12.13 3.72 -5.56
N PHE A 240 12.19 2.59 -6.27
CA PHE A 240 12.25 1.23 -5.73
C PHE A 240 13.48 0.48 -6.22
N GLN A 241 13.77 -0.62 -5.53
CA GLN A 241 14.82 -1.57 -5.88
C GLN A 241 14.37 -3.00 -5.58
N LYS A 242 14.82 -3.94 -6.40
CA LYS A 242 14.56 -5.38 -6.27
C LYS A 242 15.74 -6.16 -6.86
N TRP A 243 15.97 -7.36 -6.37
CA TRP A 243 16.89 -8.30 -7.02
C TRP A 243 16.37 -9.72 -6.93
N GLY A 244 16.80 -10.55 -7.87
CA GLY A 244 16.62 -12.00 -7.86
C GLY A 244 17.96 -12.68 -8.12
N ALA A 245 18.27 -13.74 -7.38
CA ALA A 245 19.52 -14.47 -7.51
C ALA A 245 19.30 -15.97 -7.71
N VAL A 246 20.18 -16.59 -8.48
CA VAL A 246 20.23 -18.05 -8.67
C VAL A 246 21.67 -18.53 -8.45
N VAL A 247 21.80 -19.73 -7.90
CA VAL A 247 23.09 -20.44 -7.85
C VAL A 247 23.22 -21.25 -9.13
N VAL A 248 24.34 -21.09 -9.83
CA VAL A 248 24.59 -21.70 -11.13
C VAL A 248 25.90 -22.47 -11.10
N PRO A 249 26.01 -23.59 -11.85
CA PRO A 249 27.29 -24.27 -12.03
C PRO A 249 28.29 -23.39 -12.78
N SER A 250 29.55 -23.43 -12.36
CA SER A 250 30.64 -22.73 -13.05
C SER A 250 30.73 -23.15 -14.53
N GLY A 251 30.71 -22.17 -15.44
CA GLY A 251 30.74 -22.39 -16.89
C GLY A 251 29.37 -22.54 -17.55
N GLU A 252 28.27 -22.54 -16.78
CA GLU A 252 26.91 -22.58 -17.30
C GLU A 252 26.21 -21.21 -17.29
N GLU A 253 26.91 -20.13 -16.94
CA GLU A 253 26.31 -18.81 -16.68
C GLU A 253 25.52 -18.28 -17.88
N GLN A 254 25.98 -18.54 -19.11
CA GLN A 254 25.35 -18.06 -20.35
C GLN A 254 24.01 -18.75 -20.67
N ARG A 255 23.72 -19.90 -20.03
CA ARG A 255 22.41 -20.57 -20.12
C ARG A 255 21.33 -19.83 -19.32
N TYR A 256 21.74 -18.98 -18.39
CA TYR A 256 20.85 -18.25 -17.50
C TYR A 256 20.57 -16.85 -18.05
N THR A 257 19.29 -16.47 -18.04
CA THR A 257 18.82 -15.15 -18.44
C THR A 257 17.91 -14.56 -17.39
N CYS A 258 18.14 -13.30 -17.02
CA CYS A 258 17.22 -12.53 -16.20
C CYS A 258 16.26 -11.78 -17.10
N HIS A 259 14.96 -11.84 -16.82
CA HIS A 259 13.92 -11.11 -17.52
C HIS A 259 13.30 -10.08 -16.59
N VAL A 260 13.16 -8.84 -17.07
CA VAL A 260 12.61 -7.72 -16.30
C VAL A 260 11.47 -7.07 -17.06
N GLN A 261 10.31 -6.98 -16.42
CA GLN A 261 9.13 -6.28 -16.93
C GLN A 261 8.74 -5.16 -15.97
N HIS A 262 8.51 -3.97 -16.51
CA HIS A 262 8.13 -2.77 -15.79
C HIS A 262 7.40 -1.81 -16.73
N GLU A 263 6.41 -1.04 -16.26
CA GLU A 263 5.61 -0.17 -17.15
C GLU A 263 6.43 0.94 -17.83
N GLY A 264 7.52 1.37 -17.20
CA GLY A 264 8.46 2.35 -17.78
C GLY A 264 9.33 1.78 -18.90
N LEU A 265 9.31 0.47 -19.15
CA LEU A 265 10.04 -0.17 -20.24
C LEU A 265 9.16 -0.28 -21.49
N PRO A 266 9.63 0.12 -22.67
CA PRO A 266 8.87 -0.07 -23.92
C PRO A 266 8.72 -1.54 -24.30
N GLU A 267 9.70 -2.36 -23.92
CA GLU A 267 9.71 -3.82 -24.08
C GLU A 267 10.43 -4.48 -22.90
N PRO A 268 10.09 -5.73 -22.54
CA PRO A 268 10.80 -6.48 -21.51
C PRO A 268 12.31 -6.56 -21.80
N LEU A 269 13.12 -6.47 -20.75
CA LEU A 269 14.57 -6.63 -20.88
C LEU A 269 14.97 -8.08 -20.60
N THR A 270 15.89 -8.61 -21.41
CA THR A 270 16.56 -9.89 -21.16
C THR A 270 18.06 -9.64 -20.95
N LEU A 271 18.58 -10.00 -19.78
CA LEU A 271 19.96 -9.81 -19.38
C LEU A 271 20.68 -11.14 -19.18
N ARG A 272 21.98 -11.16 -19.46
CA ARG A 272 22.93 -12.22 -19.10
C ARG A 272 24.11 -11.58 -18.35
N TRP A 273 24.91 -12.40 -17.68
CA TRP A 273 26.22 -11.97 -17.16
C TRP A 273 27.23 -11.81 -18.30
#